data_AF-A0A7W5XTU5-F1
#
_entry.id   AF-A0A7W5XTU5-F1
#
_cell.length_a   1.000
_cell.length_b   1.000
_cell.length_c   1.000
_cell.angle_alpha   90.00
_cell.angle_beta   90.00
_cell.angle_gamma   90.00
#
_symmetry.space_group_name_H-M   'P 1'
#
loop_
_entity.id
_entity.type
_entity.pdbx_description
1 polymer ?
#
loop_
_entity_poly.entity_id
_entity_poly.type
_entity_poly.pdbx_seq_one_letter_code
_entity_poly.pdbx_strand_id
1 'polypeptide(L)'
;MTTKIGTTFQSSTRMRRLFFAALFNQIRILWPIFSGVLIVMLGAGSIIGWIEGWGIGESVYFTFVTGLTIGYGDLAPKDTIARILIVPIGLCGIVLTGLVAAVSVQALDAAGRARAEQDDLTDTRS
;
A
#
# COMPACT_ATOMS: atom_id res chain seq x y z
N MET A 1 -2.03 58.28 -10.97
CA MET A 1 -2.99 57.25 -11.43
C MET A 1 -2.23 56.28 -12.32
N THR A 2 -1.54 55.30 -11.72
CA THR A 2 -0.71 54.31 -12.43
C THR A 2 -0.87 52.97 -11.73
N THR A 3 -1.53 52.07 -12.45
CA THR A 3 -2.00 50.75 -12.04
C THR A 3 -0.85 49.81 -11.69
N LYS A 4 -0.98 49.10 -10.56
CA LYS A 4 -0.09 47.99 -10.16
C LYS A 4 -0.32 46.79 -11.10
N ILE A 5 0.56 46.60 -12.07
CA ILE A 5 0.58 45.45 -13.00
C ILE A 5 1.63 44.44 -12.51
N GLY A 6 1.39 43.79 -11.37
CA GLY A 6 2.45 43.03 -10.69
C GLY A 6 2.02 41.83 -9.85
N THR A 7 0.90 41.17 -10.15
CA THR A 7 0.44 40.01 -9.35
C THR A 7 0.31 38.68 -10.11
N THR A 8 0.70 38.60 -11.38
CA THR A 8 0.54 37.36 -12.18
C THR A 8 1.71 36.37 -12.11
N PHE A 9 2.64 36.50 -11.16
CA PHE A 9 3.79 35.58 -11.06
C PHE A 9 3.97 34.94 -9.68
N GLN A 10 2.94 34.25 -9.18
CA GLN A 10 3.01 33.45 -7.94
C GLN A 10 2.20 32.14 -8.09
N SER A 11 2.55 31.22 -9.01
CA SER A 11 1.71 30.02 -9.21
C SER A 11 2.38 28.74 -9.76
N SER A 12 3.70 28.54 -9.70
CA SER A 12 4.31 27.30 -10.24
C SER A 12 4.86 26.35 -9.16
N THR A 13 5.43 26.86 -8.07
CA THR A 13 6.16 26.01 -7.11
C THR A 13 5.31 25.51 -5.93
N ARG A 14 4.20 26.20 -5.59
CA ARG A 14 3.30 25.82 -4.49
C ARG A 14 2.37 24.65 -4.84
N MET A 15 1.93 24.57 -6.08
CA MET A 15 0.97 23.55 -6.55
C MET A 15 1.57 22.14 -6.54
N ARG A 16 2.83 21.97 -6.97
CA ARG A 16 3.55 20.67 -6.90
C ARG A 16 3.71 20.16 -5.47
N ARG A 17 3.91 21.06 -4.49
CA ARG A 17 4.10 20.70 -3.08
C ARG A 17 2.79 20.34 -2.38
N LEU A 18 1.68 21.01 -2.72
CA LEU A 18 0.34 20.67 -2.21
C LEU A 18 -0.19 19.37 -2.81
N PHE A 19 0.04 19.13 -4.11
CA PHE A 19 -0.29 17.85 -4.75
C PHE A 19 0.51 16.68 -4.16
N PHE A 20 1.82 16.85 -3.99
CA PHE A 20 2.66 15.85 -3.33
C PHE A 20 2.30 15.68 -1.85
N ALA A 21 1.99 16.75 -1.11
CA ALA A 21 1.58 16.66 0.29
C ALA A 21 0.20 15.99 0.45
N ALA A 22 -0.74 16.21 -0.46
CA ALA A 22 -2.04 15.55 -0.46
C ALA A 22 -1.92 14.05 -0.81
N LEU A 23 -1.14 13.70 -1.83
CA LEU A 23 -0.81 12.30 -2.15
C LEU A 23 -0.10 11.60 -1.00
N PHE A 24 0.89 12.25 -0.40
CA PHE A 24 1.59 11.70 0.75
C PHE A 24 0.67 11.60 1.97
N ASN A 25 -0.27 12.51 2.19
CA ASN A 25 -1.18 12.40 3.33
C ASN A 25 -2.15 11.21 3.18
N GLN A 26 -2.58 10.92 1.94
CA GLN A 26 -3.38 9.73 1.64
C GLN A 26 -2.57 8.43 1.79
N ILE A 27 -1.29 8.43 1.40
CA ILE A 27 -0.39 7.28 1.62
C ILE A 27 0.03 7.12 3.10
N ARG A 28 0.03 8.22 3.88
CA ARG A 28 0.52 8.27 5.27
C ARG A 28 -0.38 7.54 6.27
N ILE A 29 -1.68 7.42 5.99
CA ILE A 29 -2.62 6.63 6.82
C ILE A 29 -2.51 5.14 6.49
N LEU A 30 -2.20 4.82 5.24
CA LEU A 30 -2.11 3.45 4.74
C LEU A 30 -0.79 2.77 5.11
N TRP A 31 0.29 3.55 5.14
CA TRP A 31 1.63 3.10 5.52
C TRP A 31 1.71 2.38 6.88
N PRO A 32 1.16 2.91 7.99
CA PRO A 32 1.19 2.23 9.28
C PRO A 32 0.31 0.98 9.30
N ILE A 33 -0.78 0.93 8.52
CA ILE A 33 -1.65 -0.25 8.42
C ILE A 33 -0.89 -1.37 7.70
N PHE A 34 -0.31 -1.07 6.54
CA PHE A 34 0.51 -2.01 5.79
C PHE A 34 1.71 -2.50 6.60
N SER A 35 2.44 -1.57 7.23
CA SER A 35 3.58 -1.90 8.09
C SER A 35 3.16 -2.73 9.31
N GLY A 36 2.02 -2.43 9.92
CA GLY A 36 1.51 -3.17 11.08
C GLY A 36 1.14 -4.61 10.70
N VAL A 37 0.41 -4.79 9.59
CA VAL A 37 0.08 -6.11 9.07
C VAL A 37 1.34 -6.90 8.73
N LEU A 38 2.32 -6.27 8.08
CA LEU A 38 3.60 -6.91 7.74
C LEU A 38 4.39 -7.33 8.98
N ILE A 39 4.44 -6.49 10.02
CA ILE A 39 5.11 -6.80 11.29
C ILE A 39 4.43 -7.99 11.98
N VAL A 40 3.09 -8.02 12.03
CA VAL A 40 2.34 -9.12 12.63
C VAL A 40 2.61 -10.43 11.87
N MET A 41 2.63 -10.39 10.53
CA MET A 41 2.91 -11.56 9.70
C MET A 41 4.34 -12.06 9.91
N LEU A 42 5.35 -11.18 9.85
CA LEU A 42 6.75 -11.56 10.07
C LEU A 42 7.00 -12.06 11.49
N GLY A 43 6.36 -11.48 12.50
CA GLY A 43 6.41 -11.97 13.88
C GLY A 43 5.82 -13.37 14.02
N ALA A 44 4.59 -13.57 13.51
CA ALA A 44 3.91 -14.86 13.58
C ALA A 44 4.66 -15.95 12.80
N GLY A 45 5.16 -15.64 11.60
CA GLY A 45 5.92 -16.60 10.80
C GLY A 45 7.32 -16.89 11.37
N SER A 46 7.95 -15.93 12.05
CA SER A 46 9.18 -16.18 12.81
C SER A 46 8.93 -17.11 14.00
N ILE A 47 7.79 -16.97 14.68
CA ILE A 47 7.39 -17.89 15.76
C ILE A 47 7.16 -19.30 15.21
N ILE A 48 6.46 -19.43 14.09
CA ILE A 48 6.24 -20.74 13.42
C ILE A 48 7.57 -21.38 13.05
N GLY A 49 8.46 -20.63 12.43
CA GLY A 49 9.77 -21.15 12.06
C GLY A 49 10.62 -21.55 13.27
N TRP A 50 10.51 -20.84 14.40
CA TRP A 50 11.18 -21.24 15.64
C TRP A 50 10.61 -22.56 16.21
N ILE A 51 9.29 -22.77 16.12
CA ILE A 51 8.63 -24.02 16.54
C ILE A 51 9.08 -25.20 15.65
N GLU A 52 9.13 -25.01 14.34
CA GLU A 52 9.49 -26.04 13.36
C GLU A 52 11.01 -26.24 13.20
N GLY A 53 11.83 -25.42 13.88
CA GLY A 53 13.29 -25.47 13.76
C GLY A 53 13.85 -24.95 12.43
N TRP A 54 13.08 -24.12 11.71
CA TRP A 54 13.49 -23.48 10.46
C TRP A 54 14.49 -22.35 10.70
N GLY A 55 15.40 -22.16 9.75
CA GLY A 55 16.28 -21.00 9.73
C GLY A 55 15.50 -19.70 9.50
N ILE A 56 16.08 -18.56 9.89
CA ILE A 56 15.44 -17.23 9.72
C ILE A 56 15.02 -16.99 8.26
N GLY A 57 15.85 -17.41 7.29
CA GLY A 57 15.53 -17.28 5.86
C GLY A 57 14.31 -18.09 5.43
N GLU A 58 14.18 -19.31 5.93
CA GLU A 58 13.04 -20.20 5.64
C GLU A 58 11.75 -19.68 6.28
N SER A 59 11.82 -19.20 7.52
CA SER A 59 10.69 -18.59 8.23
C SER A 59 10.15 -17.35 7.52
N VAL A 60 11.06 -16.46 7.09
CA VAL A 60 10.70 -15.25 6.34
C VAL A 60 10.12 -15.61 4.98
N TYR A 61 10.76 -16.54 4.25
CA TYR A 61 10.26 -17.01 2.97
C TYR A 61 8.87 -17.63 3.10
N PHE A 62 8.66 -18.54 4.06
CA PHE A 62 7.36 -19.15 4.35
C PHE A 62 6.29 -18.07 4.63
N THR A 63 6.64 -17.07 5.43
CA THR A 63 5.74 -15.95 5.76
C THR A 63 5.34 -15.17 4.52
N PHE A 64 6.28 -14.83 3.64
CA PHE A 64 5.99 -14.09 2.42
C PHE A 64 5.17 -14.93 1.43
N VAL A 65 5.53 -16.19 1.23
CA VAL A 65 4.80 -17.10 0.33
C VAL A 65 3.36 -17.30 0.79
N THR A 66 3.17 -17.54 2.08
CA THR A 66 1.83 -17.71 2.68
C THR A 66 1.06 -16.39 2.68
N GLY A 67 1.75 -15.31 3.05
CA GLY A 67 1.17 -13.99 3.24
C GLY A 67 0.78 -13.28 1.96
N LEU A 68 1.57 -13.44 0.90
CA LEU A 68 1.22 -12.98 -0.44
C LEU A 68 0.25 -13.93 -1.13
N THR A 69 -0.28 -14.94 -0.43
CA THR A 69 -1.21 -15.95 -0.95
C THR A 69 -0.64 -16.71 -2.15
N ILE A 70 0.70 -16.80 -2.27
CA ILE A 70 1.39 -17.58 -3.29
C ILE A 70 1.27 -19.07 -2.96
N GLY A 71 1.55 -19.44 -1.72
CA GLY A 71 1.25 -20.76 -1.16
C GLY A 71 1.89 -21.96 -1.89
N TYR A 72 3.19 -21.91 -2.20
CA TYR A 72 3.88 -23.01 -2.89
C TYR A 72 3.76 -24.36 -2.17
N GLY A 73 3.68 -24.36 -0.84
CA GLY A 73 3.51 -25.57 -0.03
C GLY A 73 4.79 -26.41 0.11
N ASP A 74 5.93 -25.87 -0.30
CA ASP A 74 7.26 -26.44 -0.14
C ASP A 74 7.72 -26.45 1.34
N LEU A 75 7.42 -25.38 2.06
CA LEU A 75 7.50 -25.31 3.51
C LEU A 75 6.09 -25.32 4.09
N ALA A 76 5.79 -26.33 4.91
CA ALA A 76 4.53 -26.45 5.61
C ALA A 76 4.80 -26.97 7.03
N PRO A 77 4.24 -26.32 8.06
CA PRO A 77 4.45 -26.76 9.43
C PRO A 77 3.78 -28.12 9.68
N LYS A 78 4.53 -28.97 10.37
CA LYS A 78 4.12 -30.30 10.78
C LYS A 78 3.40 -30.25 12.12
N ASP A 79 3.76 -29.29 12.99
CA ASP A 79 3.17 -29.12 14.30
C ASP A 79 1.74 -28.56 14.24
N THR A 80 0.88 -29.16 15.07
CA THR A 80 -0.53 -28.75 15.20
C THR A 80 -0.68 -27.29 15.62
N ILE A 81 0.21 -26.80 16.50
CA ILE A 81 0.19 -25.42 16.97
C ILE A 81 0.56 -24.46 15.84
N ALA A 82 1.63 -24.77 15.10
CA ALA A 82 2.07 -23.96 13.96
C ALA A 82 1.01 -23.92 12.85
N ARG A 83 0.27 -25.02 12.62
CA ARG A 83 -0.88 -25.05 11.69
C ARG A 83 -1.99 -24.08 12.05
N ILE A 84 -2.31 -23.96 13.34
CA ILE A 84 -3.32 -23.00 13.82
C ILE A 84 -2.80 -21.57 13.63
N LEU A 85 -1.51 -21.32 13.87
CA LEU A 85 -0.89 -20.01 13.71
C LEU A 85 -0.82 -19.53 12.25
N ILE A 86 -0.90 -20.41 11.26
CA ILE A 86 -0.93 -20.00 9.84
C ILE A 86 -2.24 -19.32 9.47
N VAL A 87 -3.37 -19.77 10.00
CA VAL A 87 -4.71 -19.26 9.65
C VAL A 87 -4.80 -17.74 9.75
N PRO A 88 -4.39 -17.09 10.86
CA PRO A 88 -4.39 -15.63 10.94
C PRO A 88 -3.40 -14.98 9.96
N ILE A 89 -2.26 -15.62 9.64
CA ILE A 89 -1.30 -15.10 8.65
C ILE A 89 -1.95 -15.05 7.26
N GLY A 90 -2.66 -16.11 6.88
CA GLY A 90 -3.41 -16.15 5.61
C GLY A 90 -4.50 -15.08 5.55
N LEU A 91 -5.25 -14.88 6.65
CA LEU A 91 -6.27 -13.82 6.72
C LEU A 91 -5.66 -12.42 6.59
N CYS A 92 -4.55 -12.15 7.29
CA CYS A 92 -3.79 -10.91 7.15
C CYS A 92 -3.32 -10.69 5.71
N GLY A 93 -2.90 -11.75 5.02
CA GLY A 93 -2.52 -11.71 3.62
C GLY A 93 -3.65 -11.26 2.70
N ILE A 94 -4.86 -11.80 2.88
CA ILE A 94 -6.06 -11.39 2.12
C ILE A 94 -6.40 -9.92 2.37
N VAL A 95 -6.29 -9.46 3.61
CA VAL A 95 -6.51 -8.03 3.95
C VAL A 95 -5.47 -7.15 3.25
N LEU A 96 -4.21 -7.57 3.21
CA LEU A 96 -3.12 -6.84 2.57
C LEU A 96 -3.34 -6.73 1.06
N THR A 97 -3.71 -7.81 0.38
CA THR A 97 -3.99 -7.78 -1.07
C THR A 97 -5.23 -6.92 -1.38
N GLY A 98 -6.27 -6.98 -0.54
CA GLY A 98 -7.44 -6.09 -0.64
C GLY A 98 -7.09 -4.62 -0.48
N LEU A 99 -6.20 -4.28 0.47
CA LEU A 99 -5.72 -2.92 0.68
C LEU A 99 -4.96 -2.40 -0.53
N VAL A 100 -4.07 -3.21 -1.11
CA VAL A 100 -3.31 -2.86 -2.32
C VAL A 100 -4.24 -2.63 -3.51
N ALA A 101 -5.27 -3.47 -3.69
CA ALA A 101 -6.27 -3.30 -4.73
C ALA A 101 -7.06 -1.98 -4.56
N ALA A 102 -7.50 -1.67 -3.35
CA ALA A 102 -8.24 -0.45 -3.05
C ALA A 102 -7.44 0.82 -3.37
N VAL A 103 -6.15 0.84 -3.03
CA VAL A 103 -5.24 1.95 -3.35
C VAL A 103 -5.06 2.11 -4.85
N SER A 104 -4.89 0.98 -5.55
CA SER A 104 -4.72 0.99 -7.01
C SER A 104 -5.96 1.60 -7.69
N VAL A 105 -7.17 1.25 -7.23
CA VAL A 105 -8.42 1.84 -7.74
C VAL A 105 -8.53 3.32 -7.42
N GLN A 106 -8.19 3.75 -6.19
CA GLN A 106 -8.21 5.17 -5.83
C GLN A 106 -7.22 6.00 -6.66
N ALA A 107 -6.03 5.44 -6.94
CA ALA A 107 -5.03 6.09 -7.78
C ALA A 107 -5.53 6.25 -9.23
N LEU A 108 -6.22 5.23 -9.76
CA LEU A 108 -6.82 5.27 -11.10
C LEU A 108 -7.98 6.27 -11.17
N ASP A 109 -8.87 6.30 -10.18
CA ASP A 109 -9.98 7.27 -10.12
C ASP A 109 -9.46 8.71 -9.99
N ALA A 110 -8.45 8.94 -9.15
CA ALA A 110 -7.80 10.25 -9.03
C ALA A 110 -7.16 10.71 -10.35
N ALA A 111 -6.51 9.79 -11.09
CA ALA A 111 -5.95 10.09 -12.40
C ALA A 111 -7.04 10.34 -13.47
N GLY A 112 -8.16 9.61 -13.42
CA GLY A 112 -9.29 9.78 -14.32
C GLY A 112 -9.98 11.13 -14.15
N ARG A 113 -10.22 11.57 -12.92
CA ARG A 113 -10.85 12.86 -12.61
C ARG A 113 -10.01 14.05 -13.08
N ALA A 114 -8.68 13.98 -12.90
CA ALA A 114 -7.77 15.01 -13.37
C ALA A 114 -7.78 15.17 -14.90
N ARG A 115 -8.07 14.09 -15.64
CA ARG A 115 -8.17 14.11 -17.11
C ARG A 115 -9.50 14.70 -17.59
N ALA A 116 -10.61 14.39 -16.91
CA ALA A 116 -11.93 14.90 -17.28
C ALA A 116 -12.06 16.42 -17.12
N GLU A 117 -11.45 17.00 -16.08
CA GLU A 117 -11.42 18.45 -15.87
C GLU A 117 -10.59 19.19 -16.94
N GLN A 118 -9.61 18.52 -17.54
CA GLN A 118 -8.82 19.07 -18.64
C GLN A 118 -9.59 19.10 -19.98
N ASP A 119 -10.41 18.09 -20.26
CA ASP A 119 -11.22 18.04 -21.49
C ASP A 119 -12.32 19.12 -21.47
N ASP A 120 -12.99 19.34 -20.33
CA ASP A 120 -14.05 20.36 -20.16
C ASP A 120 -13.54 21.80 -20.37
N LEU A 121 -12.34 22.10 -19.87
CA LEU A 121 -11.68 23.39 -20.08
C LEU A 121 -11.22 23.60 -21.54
N THR A 122 -11.10 22.53 -22.32
CA THR A 122 -10.70 22.59 -23.72
C THR A 122 -11.91 22.81 -24.63
N ASP A 123 -13.05 22.18 -24.32
CA ASP A 123 -14.33 22.34 -25.03
C ASP A 123 -14.95 23.74 -24.83
N THR A 124 -14.82 24.31 -23.63
CA THR A 124 -15.34 25.67 -23.33
C THR A 124 -14.53 26.78 -24.03
N ARG A 125 -13.35 26.46 -24.61
CA ARG A 125 -12.47 27.43 -25.30
C ARG A 125 -12.64 27.42 -26.82
N SER A 126 -13.40 26.50 -27.39
CA SER A 126 -13.79 26.45 -28.80
C SER A 126 -15.17 27.06 -29.03
#